data_AF-A0A2N7AV03-F1
#
_entry.id   AF-A0A2N7AV03-F1
#
_cell.length_a   1.000
_cell.length_b   1.000
_cell.length_c   1.000
_cell.angle_alpha   90.00
_cell.angle_beta   90.00
_cell.angle_gamma   90.00
#
_symmetry.space_group_name_H-M   'P 1'
#
loop_
_entity.id
_entity.type
_entity.pdbx_description
1 polymer ?
#
loop_
_entity_poly.entity_id
_entity_poly.type
_entity_poly.pdbx_seq_one_letter_code
_entity_poly.pdbx_strand_id
1 'polypeptide(L)' 'MNYEKIYKSYVRSVFSDECHDIVRTIMYLQKRFYKMPKEFQNANRELSDEAKNKIIKSILQEDDLAKEYKLCRI' A
#
# COMPACT_ATOMS: atom_id res chain seq x y z
N MET A 1 -4.67 5.88 17.11
CA MET A 1 -4.43 5.95 15.66
C MET A 1 -3.96 4.59 15.19
N ASN A 2 -4.60 3.96 14.19
CA ASN A 2 -4.18 2.63 13.72
C ASN A 2 -3.27 2.79 12.49
N TYR A 3 -1.96 2.78 12.72
CA TYR A 3 -0.96 3.02 11.67
C TYR A 3 -0.96 1.95 10.58
N GLU A 4 -1.15 0.68 10.95
CA GLU A 4 -1.23 -0.41 9.96
C GLU A 4 -2.41 -0.20 9.00
N LYS A 5 -3.59 0.16 9.53
CA LYS A 5 -4.78 0.42 8.71
C LYS A 5 -4.56 1.62 7.77
N ILE A 6 -3.98 2.71 8.28
CA ILE A 6 -3.69 3.92 7.50
C ILE A 6 -2.70 3.58 6.38
N TYR A 7 -1.59 2.93 6.73
CA TYR A 7 -0.56 2.55 5.77
C TYR A 7 -1.12 1.61 4.69
N LYS A 8 -1.82 0.55 5.09
CA LYS A 8 -2.45 -0.41 4.17
C LYS A 8 -3.43 0.27 3.23
N SER A 9 -4.32 1.12 3.75
CA SER A 9 -5.33 1.82 2.95
C SER A 9 -4.70 2.70 1.87
N TYR A 10 -3.64 3.44 2.22
CA TYR A 10 -2.94 4.32 1.26
C TYR A 10 -2.16 3.54 0.22
N VAL A 11 -1.36 2.56 0.64
CA VAL A 11 -0.58 1.74 -0.29
C VAL A 11 -1.50 1.00 -1.24
N ARG A 12 -2.64 0.48 -0.76
CA ARG A 12 -3.65 -0.17 -1.60
C ARG A 12 -4.25 0.78 -2.63
N SER A 13 -4.63 2.00 -2.22
CA SER A 13 -5.15 3.01 -3.16
C SER A 13 -4.15 3.31 -4.27
N VAL A 14 -2.90 3.57 -3.91
CA VAL A 14 -1.84 3.83 -4.91
C VAL A 14 -1.58 2.61 -5.78
N PHE A 15 -1.63 1.41 -5.20
CA PHE A 15 -1.45 0.17 -5.96
C PHE A 15 -2.54 -0.02 -7.03
N SER A 16 -3.79 0.29 -6.69
CA SER A 16 -4.90 0.32 -7.64
C SER A 16 -4.70 1.39 -8.72
N ASP A 17 -4.35 2.62 -8.31
CA ASP A 17 -4.10 3.75 -9.22
C ASP A 17 -2.93 3.47 -10.20
N GLU A 18 -1.91 2.73 -9.75
CA GLU A 18 -0.75 2.33 -10.54
C GLU A 18 -0.96 0.98 -11.26
N CYS A 19 -2.22 0.61 -11.54
CA CYS A 19 -2.62 -0.56 -12.31
C CYS A 19 -2.14 -1.90 -11.74
N HIS A 20 -2.11 -2.04 -10.41
CA HIS A 20 -1.67 -3.25 -9.72
C HIS A 20 -0.19 -3.61 -9.99
N ASP A 21 0.64 -2.61 -10.28
CA ASP A 21 2.08 -2.76 -10.47
C ASP A 21 2.84 -2.28 -9.22
N ILE A 22 3.51 -3.22 -8.54
CA ILE A 22 4.22 -2.94 -7.28
C ILE A 22 5.43 -2.04 -7.49
N VAL A 23 6.12 -2.13 -8.62
CA VAL A 23 7.30 -1.32 -8.92
C VAL A 23 6.89 0.13 -9.11
N ARG A 24 5.83 0.37 -9.91
CA ARG A 24 5.25 1.70 -10.10
C ARG A 24 4.72 2.28 -8.79
N THR A 25 4.05 1.47 -7.99
CA THR A 25 3.56 1.85 -6.67
C THR A 25 4.69 2.34 -5.76
N ILE A 26 5.76 1.57 -5.63
CA ILE A 26 6.92 1.98 -4.79
C ILE A 26 7.55 3.27 -5.31
N MET A 27 7.73 3.40 -6.64
CA MET A 27 8.27 4.60 -7.25
C MET A 27 7.39 5.83 -7.00
N TYR A 28 6.07 5.70 -7.14
CA TYR A 28 5.11 6.76 -6.84
C TYR A 28 5.21 7.18 -5.38
N LEU A 29 5.23 6.19 -4.47
CA LEU A 29 5.24 6.45 -3.04
C LEU A 29 6.50 7.21 -2.61
N GLN A 30 7.67 6.79 -3.11
CA GLN A 30 8.94 7.44 -2.83
C GLN A 30 8.99 8.87 -3.37
N LYS A 31 8.61 9.08 -4.64
CA LYS A 31 8.66 10.41 -5.28
C LYS A 31 7.75 11.44 -4.61
N ARG A 32 6.63 11.00 -4.04
CA ARG A 32 5.60 11.89 -3.50
C ARG A 32 5.51 11.88 -1.98
N PHE A 33 6.39 11.17 -1.28
CA PHE A 33 6.33 10.97 0.16
C PHE A 33 6.05 12.25 0.97
N TYR A 34 6.80 13.33 0.69
CA TYR A 34 6.65 14.61 1.42
C TYR A 34 5.37 15.37 1.09
N LYS A 35 4.69 15.05 -0.02
CA LYS A 35 3.40 15.63 -0.42
C LYS A 35 2.21 14.83 0.08
N MET A 36 2.44 13.65 0.67
CA MET A 36 1.38 12.79 1.17
C MET A 36 0.80 13.30 2.49
N PRO A 37 -0.41 12.87 2.86
CA PRO A 37 -1.01 13.26 4.12
C PRO A 37 -0.14 12.89 5.32
N LYS A 38 -0.13 13.77 6.33
CA LYS A 38 0.71 13.63 7.53
C LYS A 38 0.48 12.29 8.24
N GLU A 39 -0.75 11.79 8.22
CA GLU A 39 -1.12 10.50 8.81
C GLU A 39 -0.36 9.34 8.16
N PHE A 40 -0.24 9.33 6.82
CA PHE A 40 0.53 8.32 6.11
C PHE A 40 2.04 8.47 6.38
N GLN A 41 2.55 9.70 6.38
CA GLN A 41 3.96 9.95 6.70
C GLN A 41 4.30 9.44 8.11
N ASN A 42 3.44 9.70 9.09
CA ASN A 42 3.58 9.19 10.46
C ASN A 42 3.50 7.66 10.48
N ALA A 43 2.50 7.06 9.82
CA ALA A 43 2.40 5.61 9.75
C ALA A 43 3.66 4.96 9.14
N ASN A 44 4.22 5.53 8.08
CA ASN A 44 5.45 5.03 7.46
C ASN A 44 6.69 5.15 8.37
N ARG A 45 6.75 6.17 9.23
CA ARG A 45 7.84 6.39 10.19
C ARG A 45 7.74 5.49 11.42
N GLU A 46 6.53 5.30 11.93
CA GLU A 46 6.27 4.54 13.17
C GLU A 46 6.27 3.01 12.92
N LEU A 47 5.88 2.56 11.73
CA LEU A 47 5.91 1.14 11.39
C LEU A 47 7.34 0.68 11.07
N SER A 48 7.71 -0.48 11.64
CA SER A 48 8.94 -1.17 11.29
C SER A 48 8.91 -1.62 9.82
N ASP A 49 10.10 -1.82 9.24
CA ASP A 49 10.22 -2.34 7.88
C ASP A 49 9.57 -3.72 7.74
N GLU A 50 9.66 -4.55 8.76
CA GLU A 50 8.95 -5.84 8.81
C GLU A 50 7.43 -5.67 8.71
N ALA A 51 6.84 -4.76 9.48
CA ALA A 51 5.40 -4.52 9.46
C ALA A 51 4.95 -3.97 8.09
N LYS A 52 5.70 -3.02 7.52
CA LYS A 52 5.43 -2.48 6.17
C LYS A 52 5.51 -3.58 5.11
N ASN A 53 6.54 -4.42 5.16
CA ASN A 53 6.70 -5.56 4.24
C ASN A 53 5.56 -6.58 4.37
N LYS A 54 5.10 -6.86 5.59
CA LYS A 54 3.94 -7.74 5.83
C LYS A 54 2.66 -7.17 5.23
N ILE A 55 2.43 -5.87 5.38
CA ILE A 55 1.27 -5.19 4.80
C ILE A 55 1.32 -5.22 3.27
N ILE A 56 2.48 -4.92 2.66
CA ILE A 56 2.64 -4.97 1.20
C ILE A 56 2.37 -6.38 0.68
N LYS A 57 2.93 -7.42 1.31
CA LYS A 57 2.64 -8.82 0.95
C LYS A 57 1.16 -9.16 1.04
N SER A 58 0.47 -8.69 2.08
CA SER A 58 -0.98 -8.87 2.23
C SER A 58 -1.77 -8.22 1.08
N ILE A 59 -1.38 -7.03 0.61
CA ILE A 59 -2.04 -6.37 -0.52
C ILE A 59 -1.85 -7.18 -1.82
N LEU A 60 -0.64 -7.66 -2.08
CA LEU A 60 -0.34 -8.48 -3.26
C LEU A 60 -1.13 -9.80 -3.26
N GLN A 61 -1.19 -10.48 -2.11
CA GLN A 61 -1.97 -11.71 -1.96
C GLN A 61 -3.47 -11.47 -2.18
N GLU A 62 -4.02 -10.36 -1.66
CA GLU A 62 -5.42 -9.99 -1.90
C GLU A 62 -5.71 -9.73 -3.39
N ASP A 63 -4.76 -9.14 -4.12
CA ASP A 63 -4.89 -8.90 -5.55
C ASP A 63 -4.82 -10.18 -6.38
N ASP A 64 -3.88 -11.07 -6.05
CA ASP A 64 -3.75 -12.38 -6.68
C ASP A 64 -5.03 -13.21 -6.51
N LEU A 65 -5.59 -13.23 -5.30
CA LEU A 65 -6.89 -13.86 -5.03
C LEU A 65 -8.01 -13.19 -5.82
N ALA A 66 -8.06 -11.86 -5.88
CA ALA A 66 -9.08 -11.17 -6.66
C ALA A 66 -9.00 -11.52 -8.16
N LYS A 67 -7.78 -11.66 -8.70
CA LYS A 67 -7.54 -12.09 -10.07
C LYS A 67 -7.95 -13.55 -10.31
N GLU A 68 -7.58 -14.46 -9.42
CA GLU A 68 -7.89 -15.90 -9.53
C GLU A 68 -9.41 -16.14 -9.51
N TYR A 69 -10.11 -15.52 -8.57
CA TYR A 69 -11.55 -15.71 -8.37
C TYR A 69 -12.42 -14.74 -9.16
N LYS A 70 -11.85 -13.97 -10.10
CA LYS A 70 -12.55 -12.94 -10.91
C LYS A 70 -13.36 -11.96 -10.06
N LEU A 71 -12.87 -11.62 -8.87
CA LEU A 71 -13.47 -10.63 -8.00
C LEU A 71 -13.14 -9.23 -8.51
N CYS A 72 -13.97 -8.25 -8.11
CA CYS A 72 -13.65 -6.85 -8.34
C CYS A 72 -12.34 -6.53 -7.63
N ARG A 73 -11.35 -6.03 -8.40
CA ARG A 73 -10.13 -5.49 -7.83
C ARG A 73 -10.44 -4.11 -7.26
N ILE A 74 -9.96 -3.86 -6.05
CA ILE A 74 -10.16 -2.61 -5.30
C ILE A 74 -8.88 -1.81 -5.38
#